data_AF-A0A940U1A2-F1
#
_entry.id   AF-A0A940U1A2-F1
#
_cell.length_a   1.000
_cell.length_b   1.000
_cell.length_c   1.000
_cell.angle_alpha   90.00
_cell.angle_beta   90.00
_cell.angle_gamma   90.00
#
_symmetry.space_group_name_H-M   'P 1'
#
loop_
_entity.id
_entity.type
_entity.pdbx_description
1 polymer ?
#
loop_
_entity_poly.entity_id
_entity_poly.type
_entity_poly.pdbx_seq_one_letter_code
_entity_poly.pdbx_strand_id
1 'polypeptide(L)'
;EAVATAQKFSLKEIADKITCPLLVIHGENDRQIPVEAAEKTVAAAINSPERKLKIFTLADGGAEHCQADNATMAVDCIADWVAKVLGGDSKGVAAE
;
A
#
# COMPACT_ATOMS: atom_id res chain seq x y z
N GLU A 1 -3.64 26.48 -6.62
CA GLU A 1 -4.62 26.26 -5.54
C GLU A 1 -4.62 24.81 -5.05
N ALA A 2 -4.90 23.82 -5.92
CA ALA A 2 -4.96 22.39 -5.55
C ALA A 2 -3.72 21.84 -4.82
N VAL A 3 -2.50 22.15 -5.29
CA VAL A 3 -1.24 21.70 -4.65
C VAL A 3 -1.08 22.23 -3.22
N ALA A 4 -1.44 23.49 -2.98
CA ALA A 4 -1.36 24.11 -1.65
C ALA A 4 -2.38 23.50 -0.68
N THR A 5 -3.52 23.05 -1.18
CA THR A 5 -4.50 22.28 -0.39
C THR A 5 -3.97 20.89 -0.08
N ALA A 6 -3.41 20.19 -1.07
CA ALA A 6 -2.86 18.84 -0.89
C ALA A 6 -1.72 18.79 0.14
N GLN A 7 -0.90 19.85 0.24
CA GLN A 7 0.15 19.97 1.25
C GLN A 7 -0.35 19.95 2.70
N LYS A 8 -1.64 20.24 2.93
CA LYS A 8 -2.26 20.19 4.27
C LYS A 8 -2.67 18.77 4.66
N PHE A 9 -2.74 17.84 3.71
CA PHE A 9 -3.13 16.46 3.99
C PHE A 9 -1.94 15.69 4.53
N SER A 10 -2.00 15.31 5.80
CA SER A 10 -0.94 14.56 6.46
C SER A 10 -1.50 13.64 7.53
N LEU A 11 -0.90 12.46 7.65
CA LEU A 11 -1.12 11.54 8.77
C LEU A 11 -0.08 11.74 9.89
N LYS A 12 0.80 12.74 9.76
CA LYS A 12 1.79 13.06 10.79
C LYS A 12 1.07 13.30 12.12
N GLU A 13 1.59 12.74 13.20
CA GLU A 13 1.06 12.82 14.59
C GLU A 13 -0.25 12.06 14.86
N ILE A 14 -0.89 11.47 13.85
CA ILE A 14 -2.11 10.66 14.04
C ILE A 14 -1.99 9.23 13.52
N ALA A 15 -0.94 8.90 12.77
CA ALA A 15 -0.73 7.56 12.21
C ALA A 15 -0.58 6.49 13.30
N ASP A 16 -0.14 6.86 14.49
CA ASP A 16 -0.12 5.98 15.66
C ASP A 16 -1.52 5.52 16.08
N LYS A 17 -2.59 6.21 15.70
CA LYS A 17 -3.98 5.80 15.98
C LYS A 17 -4.49 4.68 15.07
N ILE A 18 -3.71 4.27 14.07
CA ILE A 18 -4.04 3.11 13.22
C ILE A 18 -3.92 1.85 14.08
N THR A 19 -5.05 1.21 14.36
CA THR A 19 -5.16 0.02 15.24
C THR A 19 -5.62 -1.23 14.49
N CYS A 20 -5.74 -1.14 13.16
CA CYS A 20 -6.03 -2.26 12.26
C CYS A 20 -4.77 -2.66 11.47
N PRO A 21 -4.72 -3.88 10.91
CA PRO A 21 -3.69 -4.27 9.96
C PRO A 21 -3.58 -3.27 8.80
N LEU A 22 -2.35 -2.93 8.43
CA LEU A 22 -2.02 -1.94 7.41
C LEU A 22 -1.10 -2.55 6.35
N LEU A 23 -1.55 -2.55 5.10
CA LEU A 23 -0.72 -2.77 3.93
C LEU A 23 -0.55 -1.45 3.18
N VAL A 24 0.70 -1.07 2.96
CA VAL A 24 1.07 -0.03 2.00
C VAL A 24 1.77 -0.70 0.83
N ILE A 25 1.28 -0.44 -0.38
CA ILE A 25 1.96 -0.81 -1.62
C ILE A 25 2.43 0.45 -2.33
N HIS A 26 3.60 0.38 -2.98
CA HIS A 26 4.17 1.54 -3.66
C HIS A 26 5.00 1.10 -4.88
N GLY A 27 4.98 1.87 -5.94
CA GLY A 27 5.82 1.64 -7.13
C GLY A 27 7.14 2.38 -7.00
N GLU A 28 8.28 1.72 -7.22
CA GLU A 28 9.59 2.38 -7.06
C GLU A 28 9.83 3.54 -8.04
N ASN A 29 9.12 3.53 -9.18
CA ASN A 29 9.20 4.55 -10.21
C ASN A 29 8.02 5.52 -10.17
N ASP A 30 7.23 5.56 -9.08
CA ASP A 30 6.15 6.54 -8.92
C ASP A 30 6.74 7.96 -8.89
N ARG A 31 6.50 8.71 -9.97
CA ARG A 31 6.98 10.09 -10.14
C ARG A 31 6.10 11.12 -9.45
N GLN A 32 4.90 10.74 -9.01
CA GLN A 32 3.96 11.64 -8.35
C GLN A 32 4.21 11.66 -6.84
N ILE A 33 4.45 10.49 -6.24
CA ILE A 33 4.59 10.33 -4.79
C ILE A 33 5.90 9.56 -4.48
N PRO A 34 6.82 10.15 -3.69
CA PRO A 34 8.08 9.49 -3.36
C PRO A 34 7.87 8.28 -2.43
N VAL A 35 8.69 7.24 -2.61
CA VAL A 35 8.72 6.03 -1.77
C VAL A 35 8.83 6.36 -0.27
N GLU A 36 9.57 7.40 0.09
CA GLU A 36 9.75 7.86 1.47
C GLU A 36 8.40 8.16 2.18
N ALA A 37 7.37 8.57 1.43
CA ALA A 37 6.04 8.80 2.00
C ALA A 37 5.40 7.48 2.48
N ALA A 38 5.58 6.40 1.73
CA ALA A 38 5.12 5.06 2.09
C ALA A 38 5.87 4.52 3.31
N GLU A 39 7.20 4.69 3.32
CA GLU A 39 8.07 4.30 4.45
C GLU A 39 7.70 5.04 5.74
N LYS A 40 7.51 6.37 5.67
CA LYS A 40 7.07 7.20 6.80
C LYS A 40 5.72 6.75 7.35
N THR A 41 4.78 6.39 6.48
CA THR A 41 3.44 5.94 6.87
C THR A 41 3.51 4.65 7.68
N VAL A 42 4.25 3.65 7.19
CA VAL A 42 4.42 2.36 7.89
C VAL A 42 5.20 2.52 9.19
N ALA A 43 6.26 3.34 9.20
CA ALA A 43 7.04 3.61 10.41
C ALA A 43 6.19 4.26 11.51
N ALA A 44 5.32 5.21 11.15
CA ALA A 44 4.48 5.96 12.09
C ALA A 44 3.27 5.17 12.60
N ALA A 45 2.80 4.14 11.89
CA ALA A 45 1.67 3.28 12.27
C ALA A 45 2.05 2.26 13.38
N ILE A 46 2.55 2.75 14.52
CA ILE A 46 3.15 1.90 15.58
C ILE A 46 2.17 1.00 16.32
N ASN A 47 0.89 1.37 16.39
CA ASN A 47 -0.14 0.58 17.07
C ASN A 47 -0.90 -0.36 16.12
N SER A 48 -0.49 -0.44 14.85
CA SER A 48 -1.05 -1.40 13.92
C SER A 48 -0.58 -2.81 14.30
N PRO A 49 -1.49 -3.80 14.44
CA PRO A 49 -1.13 -5.18 14.79
C PRO A 49 -0.31 -5.89 13.70
N GLU A 50 -0.41 -5.48 12.44
CA GLU A 50 0.41 -5.95 11.32
C GLU A 50 0.60 -4.81 10.33
N ARG A 51 1.83 -4.35 10.14
CA ARG A 51 2.18 -3.26 9.20
C ARG A 51 3.16 -3.77 8.16
N LYS A 52 2.79 -3.66 6.88
CA LYS A 52 3.57 -4.18 5.75
C LYS A 52 3.75 -3.11 4.68
N LEU A 53 4.98 -3.01 4.17
CA LEU A 53 5.31 -2.23 2.97
C LEU A 53 5.72 -3.20 1.86
N LYS A 54 5.06 -3.13 0.71
CA LYS A 54 5.48 -3.81 -0.53
C LYS A 54 5.84 -2.76 -1.56
N ILE A 55 7.13 -2.70 -1.90
CA ILE A 55 7.60 -1.92 -3.04
C ILE A 55 7.61 -2.84 -4.27
N PHE A 56 6.99 -2.36 -5.35
CA PHE A 56 7.02 -2.96 -6.67
C PHE A 56 8.18 -2.36 -7.44
N THR A 57 9.13 -3.22 -7.81
CA THR A 57 10.31 -2.81 -8.56
C THR A 57 10.01 -2.83 -10.07
N LEU A 58 10.84 -2.16 -10.87
CA LEU A 58 10.78 -2.22 -12.33
C LEU A 58 10.91 -3.66 -12.85
N ALA A 59 11.61 -4.53 -12.12
CA ALA A 59 11.75 -5.94 -12.46
C ALA A 59 10.49 -6.77 -12.15
N ASP A 60 9.73 -6.39 -11.11
CA ASP A 60 8.46 -7.03 -10.78
C ASP A 60 7.33 -6.59 -11.73
N GLY A 61 7.42 -5.35 -12.24
CA GLY A 61 6.28 -4.62 -12.80
C GLY A 61 5.41 -4.00 -11.68
N GLY A 62 4.49 -3.12 -12.04
CA GLY A 62 3.71 -2.35 -11.05
C GLY A 62 4.51 -1.20 -10.42
N ALA A 63 5.62 -0.82 -11.05
CA ALA A 63 6.55 0.18 -10.52
C ALA A 63 6.04 1.62 -10.68
N GLU A 64 5.02 1.85 -11.52
CA GLU A 64 4.46 3.17 -11.77
C GLU A 64 3.39 3.56 -10.73
N HIS A 65 2.91 4.81 -10.82
CA HIS A 65 1.83 5.31 -10.00
C HIS A 65 0.59 4.40 -10.07
N CYS A 66 0.04 4.03 -8.92
CA CYS A 66 -1.07 3.07 -8.79
C CYS A 66 -0.82 1.73 -9.50
N GLN A 67 0.44 1.33 -9.67
CA GLN A 67 0.84 0.10 -10.35
C GLN A 67 0.27 0.04 -11.79
N ALA A 68 0.11 1.19 -12.45
CA ALA A 68 -0.59 1.30 -13.74
C ALA A 68 0.03 0.45 -14.86
N ASP A 69 1.32 0.14 -14.76
CA ASP A 69 2.05 -0.73 -15.68
C ASP A 69 1.76 -2.23 -15.45
N ASN A 70 1.30 -2.62 -14.26
CA ASN A 70 0.84 -3.99 -13.97
C ASN A 70 -0.17 -4.03 -12.81
N ALA A 71 -1.38 -3.54 -13.05
CA ALA A 71 -2.41 -3.46 -12.02
C ALA A 71 -2.89 -4.83 -11.53
N THR A 72 -2.87 -5.86 -12.39
CA THR A 72 -3.26 -7.23 -12.03
C THR A 72 -2.39 -7.76 -10.89
N MET A 73 -1.07 -7.63 -11.01
CA MET A 73 -0.17 -8.10 -9.95
C MET A 73 -0.37 -7.34 -8.62
N ALA A 74 -0.71 -6.05 -8.70
CA ALA A 74 -1.06 -5.27 -7.52
C ALA A 74 -2.34 -5.77 -6.85
N VAL A 75 -3.38 -6.04 -7.65
CA VAL A 75 -4.65 -6.58 -7.19
C VAL A 75 -4.46 -7.95 -6.56
N ASP A 76 -3.70 -8.84 -7.18
CA ASP A 76 -3.40 -10.18 -6.64
C ASP A 76 -2.69 -10.06 -5.27
N CYS A 77 -1.67 -9.20 -5.18
CA CYS A 77 -0.96 -8.94 -3.92
C CYS A 77 -1.89 -8.42 -2.82
N ILE A 78 -2.82 -7.50 -3.15
CA ILE A 78 -3.79 -6.97 -2.20
C ILE A 78 -4.76 -8.07 -1.78
N ALA A 79 -5.32 -8.81 -2.73
CA ALA A 79 -6.32 -9.85 -2.48
C ALA A 79 -5.75 -10.97 -1.59
N ASP A 80 -4.55 -11.46 -1.88
CA ASP A 80 -3.87 -12.47 -1.06
C ASP A 80 -3.62 -11.98 0.36
N TRP A 81 -3.21 -10.71 0.51
CA TRP A 81 -2.96 -10.14 1.83
C TRP A 81 -4.26 -9.95 2.62
N VAL A 82 -5.32 -9.45 1.98
CA VAL A 82 -6.64 -9.31 2.59
C VAL A 82 -7.19 -10.67 3.02
N ALA A 83 -7.10 -11.69 2.16
CA ALA A 83 -7.51 -13.05 2.49
C ALA A 83 -6.76 -13.56 3.73
N LYS A 84 -5.43 -13.43 3.76
CA LYS A 84 -4.62 -13.82 4.93
C LYS A 84 -5.05 -13.08 6.20
N VAL A 85 -5.24 -11.76 6.14
CA VAL A 85 -5.53 -10.92 7.31
C VAL A 85 -6.95 -11.15 7.85
N LEU A 86 -7.92 -11.36 6.97
CA LEU A 86 -9.32 -11.56 7.35
C LEU A 86 -9.72 -13.04 7.51
N GLY A 87 -8.78 -13.97 7.34
CA GLY A 87 -9.03 -15.41 7.47
C GLY A 87 -9.73 -16.07 6.28
N GLY A 88 -9.64 -15.49 5.09
CA GLY A 88 -10.08 -16.07 3.83
C GLY A 88 -9.05 -17.03 3.19
N ASP A 89 -9.47 -17.73 2.13
CA ASP A 89 -8.59 -18.61 1.35
C ASP A 89 -7.95 -17.83 0.19
N SER A 90 -6.62 -17.79 0.12
CA SER A 90 -5.88 -17.14 -0.97
C SER A 90 -5.96 -17.93 -2.30
N LYS A 91 -6.53 -19.14 -2.30
CA LYS A 91 -6.83 -19.87 -3.54
C LYS A 91 -8.03 -19.30 -4.29
N GLY A 92 -8.76 -18.36 -3.68
CA GLY A 92 -9.95 -17.75 -4.25
C GLY A 92 -11.15 -18.70 -4.28
N VAL A 93 -12.23 -18.26 -4.92
CA VAL A 93 -13.35 -19.14 -5.26
C VAL A 93 -12.92 -20.04 -6.42
N ALA A 94 -13.12 -21.36 -6.30
CA ALA A 94 -12.86 -22.27 -7.40
C ALA A 94 -13.60 -21.78 -8.65
N ALA A 95 -12.91 -21.70 -9.79
CA ALA A 95 -13.55 -21.44 -11.07
C ALA A 95 -14.49 -22.63 -11.35
N GLU A 96 -15.80 -22.34 -11.43
CA GLU A 96 -16.80 -23.28 -11.97
C GLU A 96 -16.59 -23.50 -13.48
#